data_AF-A0A8J9V9Z6-F1
#
_entry.id   AF-A0A8J9V9Z6-F1
#
_cell.length_a   1.000
_cell.length_b   1.000
_cell.length_c   1.000
_cell.angle_alpha   90.00
_cell.angle_beta   90.00
_cell.angle_gamma   90.00
#
_symmetry.space_group_name_H-M   'P 1'
#
loop_
_entity.id
_entity.type
_entity.pdbx_description
1 polymer ?
#
loop_
_entity_poly.entity_id
_entity_poly.type
_entity_poly.pdbx_seq_one_letter_code
_entity_poly.pdbx_strand_id
1 'polypeptide(L)'
;MGLLSEGNPLSWKETRTLAEHVRQHGIEQFINLYNKLRDRTGDVLKWGDEASALQPRPHQCFPAMMIKVEYIIVKFDDENQRATVSLKSEELLPILQEKENTDPKSMCKINLS
;
A
#
# COMPACT_ATOMS: atom_id res chain seq x y z
N MET A 1 4.03 -1.24 0.18
CA MET A 1 2.76 -0.73 -0.34
C MET A 1 3.24 0.27 -1.34
N GLY A 2 3.35 -0.17 -2.60
CA GLY A 2 3.73 0.73 -3.67
C GLY A 2 2.63 1.76 -3.88
N LEU A 3 2.97 2.87 -4.55
CA LEU A 3 1.96 3.78 -5.05
C LEU A 3 0.94 3.02 -5.92
N LEU A 4 -0.33 3.38 -5.83
CA LEU A 4 -1.37 2.80 -6.68
C LEU A 4 -1.00 3.03 -8.15
N SER A 5 -1.10 1.99 -8.97
CA SER A 5 -0.96 2.12 -10.42
C SER A 5 -2.12 2.95 -10.96
N GLU A 6 -1.80 3.98 -11.74
CA GLU A 6 -2.82 4.75 -12.45
C GLU A 6 -3.60 3.83 -13.40
N GLY A 7 -4.93 3.85 -13.26
CA GLY A 7 -5.84 3.10 -14.10
C GLY A 7 -6.97 4.01 -14.57
N ASN A 8 -7.70 3.57 -15.60
CA ASN A 8 -8.87 4.28 -16.08
C ASN A 8 -10.11 3.81 -15.31
N PRO A 9 -10.66 4.61 -14.38
CA PRO A 9 -11.86 4.20 -13.65
C PRO A 9 -13.06 4.18 -14.60
N LEU A 10 -13.88 3.13 -14.49
CA LEU A 10 -15.16 3.05 -15.20
C LEU A 10 -16.19 3.96 -14.53
N SER A 11 -17.11 4.51 -15.33
CA SER A 11 -18.22 5.28 -14.77
C SER A 11 -19.19 4.36 -14.02
N TRP A 12 -19.95 4.91 -13.06
CA TRP A 12 -20.90 4.13 -12.26
C TRP A 12 -21.86 3.27 -13.09
N LYS A 13 -22.33 3.79 -14.24
CA LYS A 13 -23.26 3.06 -15.12
C LYS A 13 -22.61 1.82 -15.72
N GLU A 14 -21.33 1.90 -16.08
CA GLU A 14 -20.54 0.80 -16.65
C GLU A 14 -20.08 -0.18 -15.56
N THR A 15 -19.70 0.31 -14.38
CA THR A 15 -19.34 -0.56 -13.26
C THR A 15 -20.52 -1.39 -12.78
N ARG A 16 -21.74 -0.81 -12.77
CA ARG A 16 -22.94 -1.50 -12.29
C ARG A 16 -23.28 -2.73 -13.12
N THR A 17 -23.06 -2.72 -14.43
CA THR A 17 -23.31 -3.88 -15.29
C THR A 17 -22.30 -5.00 -15.04
N LEU A 18 -21.07 -4.64 -14.62
CA LEU A 18 -19.99 -5.58 -14.27
C LEU A 18 -20.01 -6.04 -12.81
N ALA A 19 -20.85 -5.45 -11.96
CA ALA A 19 -20.88 -5.74 -10.53
C ALA A 19 -21.11 -7.23 -10.22
N GLU A 20 -21.97 -7.89 -11.02
CA GLU A 20 -22.24 -9.32 -10.87
C GLU A 20 -21.02 -10.18 -11.22
N HIS A 21 -20.31 -9.82 -12.30
CA HIS A 21 -19.08 -10.47 -12.72
C HIS A 21 -17.96 -10.32 -11.66
N VAL A 22 -17.79 -9.11 -11.11
CA VAL A 22 -16.81 -8.86 -10.03
C VAL A 22 -17.14 -9.68 -8.79
N ARG A 23 -18.42 -9.80 -8.44
CA ARG A 23 -18.87 -10.62 -7.31
C ARG A 23 -18.54 -12.10 -7.53
N GLN A 24 -18.92 -12.64 -8.69
CA GLN A 24 -18.69 -14.06 -9.00
C GLN A 24 -17.19 -14.40 -8.95
N HIS A 25 -16.36 -13.64 -9.66
CA HIS A 25 -14.92 -13.88 -9.67
C HIS A 25 -14.24 -13.56 -8.33
N GLY A 26 -14.75 -12.59 -7.57
CA GLY A 26 -14.28 -12.31 -6.22
C GLY A 26 -14.47 -13.51 -5.29
N ILE A 27 -15.62 -14.18 -5.38
CA ILE A 27 -15.91 -15.42 -4.62
C ILE A 27 -14.99 -16.56 -5.06
N GLU A 28 -14.80 -16.75 -6.37
CA GLU A 28 -13.88 -17.77 -6.90
C GLU A 28 -12.44 -17.54 -6.42
N GLN A 29 -11.94 -16.30 -6.49
CA GLN A 29 -10.63 -15.91 -6.01
C GLN A 29 -10.48 -16.17 -4.51
N PHE A 30 -11.51 -15.82 -3.73
CA PHE A 30 -11.53 -16.08 -2.29
C PHE A 30 -11.47 -17.57 -1.96
N ILE A 31 -12.29 -18.41 -2.62
CA ILE A 31 -12.29 -19.87 -2.41
C ILE A 31 -10.93 -20.46 -2.79
N ASN A 32 -10.35 -20.05 -3.91
CA ASN A 32 -9.04 -20.51 -4.35
C ASN A 32 -7.94 -20.12 -3.35
N LEU A 33 -8.00 -18.90 -2.83
CA LEU A 33 -7.06 -18.43 -1.81
C LEU A 33 -7.20 -19.22 -0.51
N TYR A 34 -8.44 -19.47 -0.07
CA TYR A 34 -8.73 -20.27 1.12
C TYR A 34 -8.18 -21.69 0.98
N ASN A 35 -8.50 -22.40 -0.11
CA ASN A 35 -8.02 -23.76 -0.34
C ASN A 35 -6.48 -23.84 -0.37
N LYS A 36 -5.82 -22.79 -0.88
CA LYS A 36 -4.35 -22.72 -0.95
C LYS A 36 -3.70 -22.46 0.42
N LEU A 37 -4.37 -21.72 1.30
CA LEU A 37 -3.80 -21.28 2.58
C LEU A 37 -4.31 -22.07 3.79
N ARG A 38 -5.37 -22.87 3.65
CA ARG A 38 -6.01 -23.60 4.76
C ARG A 38 -5.06 -24.53 5.52
N ASP A 39 -4.16 -25.20 4.81
CA ASP A 39 -3.27 -26.21 5.40
C ASP A 39 -1.92 -25.59 5.84
N ARG A 40 -1.79 -24.26 5.75
CA ARG A 40 -0.59 -23.51 6.16
C ARG A 40 -0.54 -23.41 7.68
N THR A 41 0.51 -23.98 8.27
CA THR A 41 0.76 -23.97 9.72
C THR A 41 2.21 -23.53 9.99
N GLY A 42 2.47 -22.94 11.16
CA GLY A 42 3.82 -22.50 11.55
C GLY A 42 4.19 -21.05 11.18
N ASP A 43 3.21 -20.19 10.88
CA ASP A 43 3.49 -18.76 10.72
C ASP A 43 3.80 -18.09 12.06
N VAL A 44 4.98 -17.48 12.15
CA VAL A 44 5.39 -16.69 13.30
C VAL A 44 4.57 -15.38 13.35
N LEU A 45 4.05 -15.03 14.53
CA LEU A 45 3.32 -13.79 14.82
C LEU A 45 4.16 -12.54 14.46
N LYS A 46 3.92 -11.99 13.27
CA LYS A 46 4.31 -10.63 12.90
C LYS A 46 3.21 -9.67 13.30
N TRP A 47 3.57 -8.69 14.12
CA TRP A 47 2.69 -7.66 14.65
C TRP A 47 3.05 -6.33 13.97
N GLY A 48 2.01 -5.59 13.62
CA GLY A 48 2.00 -4.18 13.21
C GLY A 48 0.68 -3.60 13.72
N ASP A 49 0.50 -2.29 13.68
CA ASP A 49 -0.71 -1.62 14.22
C ASP A 49 -2.03 -2.17 13.61
N GLU A 50 -1.99 -2.71 12.38
CA GLU A 50 -3.03 -3.62 11.85
C GLU A 50 -2.42 -4.97 11.44
N ALA A 51 -2.16 -5.81 12.43
CA ALA A 51 -1.42 -7.06 12.29
C ALA A 51 -2.18 -8.15 11.50
N SER A 52 -1.60 -8.61 10.40
CA SER A 52 -1.82 -9.96 9.86
C SER A 52 -0.51 -10.51 9.33
N ALA A 53 0.08 -11.40 10.13
CA ALA A 53 1.34 -12.07 9.85
C ALA A 53 1.18 -13.16 8.79
N LEU A 54 1.83 -12.98 7.64
CA LEU A 54 2.25 -14.11 6.81
C LEU A 54 3.77 -14.01 6.62
N GLN A 55 4.47 -15.11 6.95
CA GLN A 55 5.93 -15.21 6.96
C GLN A 55 6.49 -15.97 5.73
N PRO A 56 7.81 -15.94 5.49
CA PRO A 56 8.42 -15.89 4.15
C PRO A 56 8.97 -17.23 3.61
N ARG A 57 9.19 -17.29 2.28
CA ARG A 57 9.96 -18.36 1.60
C ARG A 57 11.48 -18.17 1.77
N PRO A 58 12.29 -19.24 1.91
CA PRO A 58 13.70 -19.18 2.34
C PRO A 58 14.71 -18.58 1.34
N HIS A 59 14.27 -17.97 0.23
CA HIS A 59 15.17 -17.39 -0.79
C HIS A 59 14.73 -16.03 -1.34
N GLN A 60 13.87 -15.30 -0.62
CA GLN A 60 13.45 -13.96 -1.05
C GLN A 60 13.76 -12.95 0.05
N CYS A 61 14.52 -11.90 -0.28
CA CYS A 61 14.62 -10.71 0.54
C CYS A 61 13.20 -10.17 0.75
N PHE A 62 12.70 -10.16 1.99
CA PHE A 62 11.42 -9.52 2.30
C PHE A 62 11.67 -8.06 2.66
N PRO A 63 10.95 -7.10 2.05
CA PRO A 63 11.17 -5.69 2.28
C PRO A 63 10.78 -5.32 3.71
N ALA A 64 11.43 -4.27 4.18
CA ALA A 64 11.37 -3.70 5.51
C ALA A 64 9.95 -3.62 6.10
N MET A 65 9.91 -3.80 7.42
CA MET A 65 8.80 -3.45 8.30
C MET A 65 8.22 -2.08 7.89
N MET A 66 6.97 -2.08 7.46
CA MET A 66 6.35 -0.94 6.81
C MET A 66 5.26 -0.37 7.70
N ILE A 67 5.58 0.75 8.34
CA ILE A 67 4.64 1.54 9.11
C ILE A 67 3.84 2.38 8.10
N LYS A 68 2.51 2.23 8.08
CA LYS A 68 1.65 3.16 7.35
C LYS A 68 1.38 4.36 8.26
N VAL A 69 1.89 5.52 7.89
CA VAL A 69 1.55 6.79 8.54
C VAL A 69 0.90 7.69 7.50
N GLU A 70 -0.25 8.26 7.84
CA GLU A 70 -0.94 9.25 7.01
C GLU A 70 -0.53 10.66 7.47
N TYR A 71 -0.14 11.51 6.53
CA TYR A 71 0.28 12.89 6.79
C TYR A 71 -0.61 13.88 6.05
N ILE A 72 -0.90 15.02 6.67
CA ILE A 72 -1.57 16.16 6.04
C ILE A 72 -0.57 17.31 5.97
N ILE A 73 -0.33 17.83 4.77
CA ILE A 73 0.55 18.99 4.57
C ILE A 73 -0.28 20.26 4.75
N VAL A 74 0.07 21.06 5.76
CA VAL A 74 -0.62 22.31 6.09
C VAL A 74 0.29 23.50 5.80
N LYS A 75 -0.21 24.48 5.05
CA LYS A 75 0.42 25.78 4.83
C LYS A 75 -0.11 26.75 5.89
N PHE A 76 0.79 27.25 6.72
CA PHE A 76 0.52 28.30 7.69
C PHE A 76 0.78 29.68 7.06
N ASP A 77 -0.16 30.60 7.28
CA ASP A 77 -0.09 32.02 6.96
C ASP A 77 -0.24 32.76 8.29
N ASP A 78 0.90 33.10 8.89
CA ASP A 78 0.96 33.68 10.24
C ASP A 78 0.46 35.13 10.26
N GLU A 79 0.58 35.85 9.14
CA GLU A 79 0.09 37.24 9.02
C GLU A 79 -1.44 37.30 9.10
N ASN A 80 -2.12 36.35 8.45
CA ASN A 80 -3.58 36.25 8.47
C ASN A 80 -4.12 35.25 9.49
N GLN A 81 -3.25 34.63 10.31
CA GLN A 81 -3.56 33.56 11.25
C GLN A 81 -4.40 32.42 10.62
N ARG A 82 -3.99 31.96 9.43
CA ARG A 82 -4.72 30.93 8.65
C ARG A 82 -3.86 29.70 8.41
N ALA A 83 -4.49 28.53 8.50
CA ALA A 83 -3.89 27.26 8.12
C ALA A 83 -4.72 26.64 6.99
N THR A 84 -4.08 26.30 5.88
CA THR A 84 -4.74 25.73 4.68
C THR A 84 -4.09 24.42 4.27
N VAL A 85 -4.87 23.49 3.74
CA VAL A 85 -4.32 22.23 3.22
C VAL A 85 -3.59 22.50 1.91
N SER A 86 -2.36 22.01 1.80
CA SER A 86 -1.58 22.11 0.57
C SER A 86 -2.00 20.98 -0.39
N LEU A 87 -2.55 21.35 -1.55
CA LEU A 87 -2.96 20.40 -2.60
C LEU A 87 -1.85 20.08 -3.60
N LYS A 88 -0.59 20.39 -3.26
CA LYS A 88 0.58 20.18 -4.12
C LYS A 88 1.08 18.73 -4.13
N SER A 89 0.21 17.76 -3.83
CA SER A 89 0.58 16.35 -3.74
C SER A 89 1.12 15.82 -5.06
N GLU A 90 0.55 16.25 -6.18
CA GLU A 90 0.94 15.80 -7.54
C GLU A 90 2.41 16.14 -7.86
N GLU A 91 2.91 17.28 -7.40
CA GLU A 91 4.32 17.70 -7.61
C GLU A 91 5.28 17.02 -6.64
N LEU A 92 4.83 16.75 -5.41
CA LEU A 92 5.67 16.22 -4.33
C LEU A 92 5.85 14.70 -4.41
N LEU A 93 4.82 13.97 -4.85
CA LEU A 93 4.86 12.51 -4.94
C LEU A 93 6.01 11.97 -5.83
N PRO A 94 6.28 12.52 -7.03
CA PRO A 94 7.39 12.09 -7.86
C PRO A 94 8.76 12.29 -7.19
N ILE A 95 8.94 13.41 -6.49
CA ILE A 95 10.19 13.76 -5.79
C ILE A 95 10.45 12.78 -4.64
N LEU A 96 9.40 12.42 -3.89
CA LEU A 96 9.51 11.47 -2.78
C LEU A 96 9.82 10.04 -3.27
N GLN A 97 9.39 9.69 -4.49
CA GLN A 97 9.59 8.37 -5.09
C GLN A 97 10.94 8.19 -5.78
N GLU A 98 11.63 9.27 -6.15
CA GLU A 98 12.91 9.21 -6.87
C GLU A 98 13.90 8.27 -6.17
N LYS A 99 14.02 8.36 -4.84
CA LYS A 99 14.90 7.50 -4.05
C LYS A 99 14.49 6.02 -4.04
N GLU A 100 13.18 5.74 -4.05
CA GLU A 100 12.67 4.36 -4.12
C GLU A 100 12.89 3.76 -5.52
N ASN A 101 12.76 4.57 -6.57
CA ASN A 101 12.92 4.16 -7.96
C ASN A 101 14.39 3.98 -8.37
N THR A 102 15.28 4.86 -7.93
CA THR A 102 16.71 4.81 -8.31
C THR A 102 17.45 3.68 -7.59
N ASP A 103 17.05 3.35 -6.36
CA ASP A 103 17.84 2.44 -5.52
C ASP A 103 16.98 1.49 -4.67
N PRO A 104 16.29 0.52 -5.30
CA PRO A 104 15.34 -0.38 -4.63
C PRO A 104 16.01 -1.30 -3.59
N LYS A 105 17.35 -1.42 -3.59
CA LYS A 105 18.12 -2.24 -2.66
C LYS A 105 18.63 -1.46 -1.45
N SER A 106 18.77 -0.14 -1.53
CA SER A 106 19.32 0.70 -0.45
C SER A 106 18.40 0.75 0.77
N MET A 107 17.08 0.63 0.56
CA MET A 107 16.04 0.61 1.59
C MET A 107 16.12 -0.60 2.54
N CYS A 108 16.92 -1.63 2.22
CA CYS A 108 17.17 -2.78 3.09
C CYS A 108 18.36 -2.58 4.05
N LYS A 109 19.10 -1.47 3.97
CA LYS A 109 20.19 -1.18 4.90
C LYS A 109 19.71 -0.20 5.97
N ILE A 110 19.09 -0.73 7.01
CA ILE A 110 19.07 -0.03 8.30
C ILE A 110 20.53 -0.05 8.77
N ASN A 111 21.21 1.10 8.70
CA ASN A 111 22.47 1.29 9.40
C ASN A 111 22.16 1.17 10.91
N LEU A 112 22.38 -0.02 11.46
CA LEU A 112 22.52 -0.21 12.89
C LEU A 112 23.94 0.27 13.26
N SER A 113 24.05 1.54 13.63
CA SER A 113 25.16 2.08 14.42
C SER A 113 24.81 1.98 15.89
#